data_AF-A0A348NTJ6-F1
#
_entry.id   AF-A0A348NTJ6-F1
#
_cell.length_a   1.000
_cell.length_b   1.000
_cell.length_c   1.000
_cell.angle_alpha   90.00
_cell.angle_beta   90.00
_cell.angle_gamma   90.00
#
_symmetry.space_group_name_H-M   'P 1'
#
loop_
_entity.id
_entity.type
_entity.pdbx_description
1 polymer ?
#
loop_
_entity_poly.entity_id
_entity_poly.type
_entity_poly.pdbx_seq_one_letter_code
_entity_poly.pdbx_strand_id
1 'polypeptide(L)'
;MSNVVPFSTLLRERSSGAHSASEGEGFMSGLLQGGGSREDYVSLVAQHYFIYRALEAAAARMSADPIAAPFITDRLTRLPALESDLEFLNGPDWADSIRPLPTTQRYVARIEEVGSTWPGGFIAHHYTRYLGDLSGGIFIGRVMQRRFGFETNGVGFYIFDDIADPRAFKDVYREQLDAVPWGDEERDRVVEEVLRAYQFNTELFQDLERARVRASVA
;
A
#
# COMPACT_ATOMS: atom_id res chain seq x y z
N MET A 1 29.01 2.73 -23.70
CA MET A 1 27.62 2.99 -23.28
C MET A 1 27.65 3.03 -21.77
N SER A 2 27.36 4.18 -21.15
CA SER A 2 27.31 4.27 -19.69
C SER A 2 26.28 3.26 -19.20
N ASN A 3 26.71 2.28 -18.39
CA ASN A 3 25.82 1.31 -17.75
C ASN A 3 25.06 2.05 -16.65
N VAL A 4 24.09 2.88 -17.06
CA VAL A 4 23.17 3.53 -16.12
C VAL A 4 22.25 2.43 -15.61
N VAL A 5 22.38 2.09 -14.33
CA VAL A 5 21.50 1.13 -13.65
C VAL A 5 20.05 1.59 -13.87
N PRO A 6 19.14 0.72 -14.34
CA PRO A 6 17.73 1.06 -14.48
C PRO A 6 17.15 1.58 -13.16
N PHE A 7 16.30 2.60 -13.21
CA PHE A 7 15.75 3.21 -12.00
C PHE A 7 14.91 2.24 -11.17
N SER A 8 14.15 1.36 -11.84
CA SER A 8 13.42 0.27 -11.22
C SER A 8 14.32 -0.68 -10.40
N THR A 9 15.53 -0.94 -10.90
CA THR A 9 16.55 -1.74 -10.22
C THR A 9 17.09 -1.00 -8.99
N LEU A 10 17.45 0.28 -9.15
CA LEU A 10 17.92 1.13 -8.06
C LEU A 10 16.89 1.21 -6.93
N LEU A 11 15.62 1.46 -7.25
CA LEU A 11 14.54 1.51 -6.25
C LEU A 11 14.46 0.22 -5.46
N ARG A 12 14.41 -0.92 -6.15
CA ARG A 12 14.32 -2.25 -5.51
C ARG A 12 15.50 -2.51 -4.59
N GLU A 13 16.72 -2.22 -5.04
CA GLU A 13 17.93 -2.46 -4.25
C GLU A 13 17.94 -1.58 -2.99
N ARG A 14 17.67 -0.29 -3.14
CA ARG A 14 17.71 0.69 -2.06
C ARG A 14 16.57 0.49 -1.06
N SER A 15 15.39 0.04 -1.50
CA SER A 15 14.23 -0.17 -0.63
C SER A 15 14.14 -1.57 -0.03
N SER A 16 14.96 -2.53 -0.49
CA SER A 16 14.90 -3.94 -0.06
C SER A 16 14.96 -4.11 1.46
N GLY A 17 15.89 -3.43 2.14
CA GLY A 17 16.03 -3.49 3.60
C GLY A 17 14.81 -2.91 4.33
N ALA A 18 14.27 -1.79 3.85
CA ALA A 18 13.07 -1.16 4.43
C ALA A 18 11.82 -2.03 4.21
N HIS A 19 11.72 -2.69 3.06
CA HIS A 19 10.66 -3.65 2.77
C HIS A 19 10.70 -4.84 3.73
N SER A 20 11.86 -5.50 3.88
CA SER A 20 12.01 -6.63 4.80
C SER A 20 11.74 -6.26 6.26
N ALA A 21 12.16 -5.06 6.69
CA ALA A 21 11.86 -4.58 8.04
C ALA A 21 10.36 -4.41 8.27
N SER A 22 9.64 -3.82 7.30
CA SER A 22 8.19 -3.63 7.37
C SER A 22 7.41 -4.95 7.39
N GLU A 23 7.81 -5.94 6.58
CA GLU A 23 7.18 -7.28 6.58
C GLU A 23 7.40 -8.04 7.89
N GLY A 24 8.56 -7.83 8.52
CA GLY A 24 8.94 -8.46 9.78
C GLY A 24 8.31 -7.82 11.03
N GLU A 25 7.52 -6.76 10.90
CA GLU A 25 6.88 -6.11 12.04
C GLU A 25 5.91 -7.06 12.77
N GLY A 26 5.97 -7.02 14.10
CA GLY A 26 5.34 -8.01 14.97
C GLY A 26 3.83 -8.15 14.78
N PHE A 27 3.16 -7.06 14.37
CA PHE A 27 1.74 -7.07 14.07
C PHE A 27 1.39 -7.99 12.89
N MET A 28 2.09 -7.82 11.75
CA MET A 28 1.85 -8.62 10.55
C MET A 28 2.25 -10.08 10.77
N SER A 29 3.38 -10.32 11.44
CA SER A 29 3.78 -11.66 11.86
C SER A 29 2.70 -12.33 12.72
N GLY A 30 2.17 -11.62 13.72
CA GLY A 30 1.10 -12.12 14.58
C GLY A 30 -0.19 -12.42 13.80
N LEU A 31 -0.60 -11.56 12.89
CA LEU A 31 -1.77 -11.82 12.02
C LEU A 31 -1.59 -13.06 11.14
N LEU A 32 -0.41 -13.24 10.56
CA LEU A 32 -0.14 -14.35 9.64
C LEU A 32 0.09 -15.68 10.35
N GLN A 33 0.65 -15.66 11.56
CA GLN A 33 1.05 -16.88 12.30
C GLN A 33 0.01 -17.37 13.31
N GLY A 34 -1.15 -16.73 13.41
CA GLY A 34 -2.23 -17.21 14.29
C GLY A 34 -2.40 -16.45 15.60
N GLY A 35 -1.64 -15.37 15.83
CA GLY A 35 -1.71 -14.55 17.04
C GLY A 35 -2.71 -13.38 17.00
N GLY A 36 -3.11 -12.87 15.82
CA GLY A 36 -4.00 -11.69 15.73
C GLY A 36 -5.50 -12.02 15.57
N SER A 37 -6.44 -11.27 16.13
CA SER A 37 -7.87 -11.56 15.99
C SER A 37 -8.49 -11.07 14.66
N ARG A 38 -9.80 -11.31 14.45
CA ARG A 38 -10.54 -10.71 13.33
C ARG A 38 -10.58 -9.19 13.46
N GLU A 39 -10.69 -8.67 14.68
CA GLU A 39 -10.69 -7.25 15.00
C GLU A 39 -9.34 -6.58 14.71
N ASP A 40 -8.22 -7.30 14.92
CA ASP A 40 -6.90 -6.83 14.48
C ASP A 40 -6.85 -6.68 12.95
N TYR A 41 -7.40 -7.65 12.23
CA TYR A 41 -7.47 -7.59 10.77
C TYR A 41 -8.37 -6.43 10.30
N VAL A 42 -9.53 -6.23 10.91
CA VAL A 42 -10.40 -5.08 10.66
C VAL A 42 -9.66 -3.76 10.88
N SER A 43 -8.89 -3.67 11.96
CA SER A 43 -8.10 -2.48 12.26
C SER A 43 -7.11 -2.18 11.14
N LEU A 44 -6.43 -3.20 10.58
CA LEU A 44 -5.55 -3.05 9.42
C LEU A 44 -6.30 -2.57 8.16
N VAL A 45 -7.41 -3.22 7.82
CA VAL A 45 -8.22 -2.87 6.63
C VAL A 45 -8.71 -1.43 6.73
N ALA A 46 -9.14 -0.99 7.92
CA ALA A 46 -9.55 0.40 8.16
C ALA A 46 -8.42 1.40 7.89
N GLN A 47 -7.17 1.09 8.26
CA GLN A 47 -6.04 1.98 7.98
C GLN A 47 -5.71 2.01 6.49
N HIS A 48 -5.78 0.87 5.80
CA HIS A 48 -5.64 0.84 4.35
C HIS A 48 -6.72 1.68 3.66
N TYR A 49 -7.99 1.61 4.06
CA TYR A 49 -9.05 2.45 3.50
C TYR A 49 -8.66 3.94 3.44
N PHE A 50 -8.17 4.51 4.54
CA PHE A 50 -7.75 5.91 4.56
C PHE A 50 -6.57 6.20 3.61
N ILE A 51 -5.58 5.30 3.56
CA ILE A 51 -4.39 5.44 2.70
C ILE A 51 -4.77 5.37 1.22
N TYR A 52 -5.56 4.36 0.80
CA TYR A 52 -5.94 4.20 -0.60
C TYR A 52 -6.92 5.28 -1.05
N ARG A 53 -7.81 5.76 -0.16
CA ARG A 53 -8.65 6.92 -0.47
C ARG A 53 -7.80 8.16 -0.83
N ALA A 54 -6.74 8.42 -0.07
CA ALA A 54 -5.83 9.54 -0.35
C ALA A 54 -5.03 9.31 -1.64
N LEU A 55 -4.52 8.09 -1.83
CA LEU A 55 -3.70 7.72 -2.99
C LEU A 55 -4.49 7.76 -4.30
N GLU A 56 -5.72 7.25 -4.31
CA GLU A 56 -6.59 7.23 -5.49
C GLU A 56 -7.14 8.63 -5.80
N ALA A 57 -7.40 9.46 -4.78
CA ALA A 57 -7.71 10.87 -4.99
C ALA A 57 -6.51 11.64 -5.58
N ALA A 58 -5.28 11.32 -5.17
CA ALA A 58 -4.05 11.86 -5.77
C ALA A 58 -3.88 11.40 -7.22
N ALA A 59 -4.17 10.12 -7.52
CA ALA A 59 -4.14 9.60 -8.88
C ALA A 59 -5.12 10.36 -9.79
N ALA A 60 -6.35 10.61 -9.33
CA ALA A 60 -7.33 11.39 -10.09
C ALA A 60 -6.80 12.81 -10.44
N ARG A 61 -6.15 13.49 -9.47
CA ARG A 61 -5.54 14.81 -9.69
C ARG A 61 -4.35 14.76 -10.66
N MET A 62 -3.54 13.70 -10.58
CA MET A 62 -2.34 13.51 -11.40
C MET A 62 -2.62 12.86 -12.75
N SER A 63 -3.87 12.53 -13.08
CA SER A 63 -4.26 11.83 -14.32
C SER A 63 -3.86 12.54 -15.62
N ALA A 64 -3.67 13.86 -15.58
CA ALA A 64 -3.22 14.67 -16.72
C ALA A 64 -1.73 15.00 -16.70
N ASP A 65 -1.00 14.63 -15.64
CA ASP A 65 0.44 14.85 -15.56
C ASP A 65 1.18 13.83 -16.45
N PRO A 66 2.06 14.27 -17.36
CA PRO A 66 2.68 13.38 -18.35
C PRO A 66 3.64 12.34 -17.74
N ILE A 67 4.14 12.57 -16.52
CA ILE A 67 5.02 11.63 -15.81
C ILE A 67 4.18 10.63 -15.01
N ALA A 68 3.13 11.08 -14.33
CA ALA A 68 2.31 10.22 -13.48
C ALA A 68 1.24 9.41 -14.25
N ALA A 69 0.63 9.99 -15.29
CA ALA A 69 -0.46 9.38 -16.04
C ALA A 69 -0.19 7.95 -16.54
N PRO A 70 1.02 7.58 -17.03
CA PRO A 70 1.30 6.22 -17.47
C PRO A 70 1.14 5.14 -16.39
N PHE A 71 1.29 5.51 -15.11
CA PHE A 71 1.18 4.58 -13.97
C PHE A 71 -0.26 4.39 -13.47
N ILE A 72 -1.18 5.29 -13.86
CA ILE A 72 -2.54 5.32 -13.37
C ILE A 72 -3.43 4.42 -14.25
N THR A 73 -4.03 3.41 -13.63
CA THR A 73 -4.92 2.46 -14.32
C THR A 73 -5.99 1.94 -13.37
N ASP A 74 -7.23 1.84 -13.85
CA ASP A 74 -8.36 1.39 -13.04
C ASP A 74 -8.19 -0.05 -12.51
N ARG A 75 -7.41 -0.87 -13.22
CA ARG A 75 -6.99 -2.23 -12.80
C ARG A 75 -6.32 -2.31 -11.42
N LEU A 76 -5.77 -1.19 -10.92
CA LEU A 76 -5.17 -1.10 -9.60
C LEU A 76 -6.12 -0.55 -8.52
N THR A 77 -7.27 0.01 -8.89
CA THR A 77 -8.23 0.62 -7.95
C THR A 77 -8.62 -0.35 -6.84
N ARG A 78 -8.47 0.03 -5.57
CA ARG A 78 -8.76 -0.78 -4.39
C ARG A 78 -9.90 -0.23 -3.54
N LEU A 79 -10.19 1.08 -3.63
CA LEU A 79 -11.14 1.72 -2.71
C LEU A 79 -12.53 1.04 -2.68
N PRO A 80 -13.18 0.69 -3.81
CA PRO A 80 -14.47 -0.01 -3.78
C PRO A 80 -14.39 -1.38 -3.08
N ALA A 81 -13.28 -2.09 -3.25
CA ALA A 81 -13.07 -3.38 -2.60
C ALA A 81 -12.86 -3.23 -1.09
N LEU A 82 -12.14 -2.19 -0.66
CA LEU A 82 -11.95 -1.86 0.76
C LEU A 82 -13.28 -1.44 1.43
N GLU A 83 -14.13 -0.70 0.73
CA GLU A 83 -15.46 -0.31 1.23
C GLU A 83 -16.36 -1.53 1.42
N SER A 84 -16.42 -2.42 0.41
CA SER A 84 -17.17 -3.69 0.50
C SER A 84 -16.65 -4.60 1.62
N ASP A 85 -15.32 -4.71 1.75
CA ASP A 85 -14.70 -5.48 2.83
C ASP A 85 -15.06 -4.92 4.20
N LEU A 86 -15.02 -3.60 4.39
CA LEU A 86 -15.38 -2.96 5.67
C LEU A 86 -16.87 -3.09 5.99
N GLU A 87 -17.75 -2.97 5.00
CA GLU A 87 -19.18 -3.22 5.19
C GLU A 87 -19.46 -4.66 5.63
N PHE A 88 -18.81 -5.64 4.99
CA PHE A 88 -18.92 -7.04 5.40
C PHE A 88 -18.34 -7.29 6.80
N LEU A 89 -17.24 -6.64 7.15
CA LEU A 89 -16.55 -6.88 8.40
C LEU A 89 -17.22 -6.19 9.61
N ASN A 90 -17.71 -4.97 9.44
CA ASN A 90 -18.19 -4.09 10.52
C ASN A 90 -19.69 -3.79 10.43
N GLY A 91 -20.37 -4.17 9.35
CA GLY A 91 -21.76 -3.84 9.07
C GLY A 91 -21.93 -2.53 8.28
N PRO A 92 -23.17 -2.14 7.96
CA PRO A 92 -23.47 -1.01 7.08
C PRO A 92 -22.96 0.34 7.60
N ASP A 93 -22.85 0.51 8.93
CA ASP A 93 -22.36 1.74 9.57
C ASP A 93 -20.84 1.75 9.78
N TRP A 94 -20.10 0.94 9.00
CA TRP A 94 -18.64 0.77 9.17
C TRP A 94 -17.88 2.10 9.15
N ALA A 95 -18.32 3.06 8.32
CA ALA A 95 -17.66 4.35 8.17
C ALA A 95 -17.62 5.14 9.49
N ASP A 96 -18.66 5.03 10.32
CA ASP A 96 -18.74 5.69 11.63
C ASP A 96 -17.88 4.99 12.69
N SER A 97 -17.56 3.71 12.48
CA SER A 97 -16.81 2.86 13.41
C SER A 97 -15.28 2.97 13.27
N ILE A 98 -14.77 3.41 12.12
CA ILE A 98 -13.32 3.42 11.85
C ILE A 98 -12.67 4.77 12.13
N ARG A 99 -11.44 4.78 12.63
CA ARG A 99 -10.65 6.01 12.80
C ARG A 99 -9.22 5.82 12.31
N PRO A 100 -8.61 6.84 11.68
CA PRO A 100 -7.22 6.76 11.28
C PRO A 100 -6.32 6.92 12.51
N LEU A 101 -5.34 6.02 12.66
CA LEU A 101 -4.28 6.12 13.64
C LEU A 101 -3.39 7.35 13.38
N PRO A 102 -2.64 7.83 14.39
CA PRO A 102 -1.76 8.99 14.21
C PRO A 102 -0.79 8.83 13.02
N THR A 103 -0.19 7.65 12.83
CA THR A 103 0.66 7.40 11.67
C THR A 103 -0.11 7.41 10.35
N THR A 104 -1.30 6.82 10.31
CA THR A 104 -2.18 6.87 9.12
C THR A 104 -2.51 8.30 8.72
N GLN A 105 -2.82 9.17 9.68
CA GLN A 105 -3.08 10.59 9.43
C GLN A 105 -1.87 11.29 8.81
N ARG A 106 -0.66 11.06 9.35
CA ARG A 106 0.59 11.60 8.77
C ARG A 106 0.84 11.06 7.37
N TYR A 107 0.57 9.78 7.13
CA TYR A 107 0.78 9.16 5.83
C TYR A 107 -0.19 9.73 4.78
N VAL A 108 -1.48 9.82 5.12
CA VAL A 108 -2.50 10.48 4.27
C VAL A 108 -2.09 11.90 3.93
N ALA A 109 -1.70 12.70 4.93
CA ALA A 109 -1.26 14.08 4.71
C ALA A 109 -0.06 14.16 3.76
N ARG A 110 0.90 13.23 3.86
CA ARG A 110 2.05 13.19 2.96
C ARG A 110 1.66 12.83 1.53
N ILE A 111 0.78 11.84 1.35
CA ILE A 111 0.26 11.46 0.02
C ILE A 111 -0.48 12.64 -0.62
N GLU A 112 -1.29 13.36 0.15
CA GLU A 112 -2.02 14.55 -0.31
C GLU A 112 -1.06 15.67 -0.71
N GLU A 113 -0.03 15.93 0.11
CA GLU A 113 1.01 16.93 -0.16
C GLU A 113 1.72 16.63 -1.49
N VAL A 114 2.33 15.46 -1.64
CA VAL A 114 3.11 15.14 -2.86
C VAL A 114 2.21 14.96 -4.07
N GLY A 115 1.03 14.37 -3.88
CA GLY A 115 0.01 14.16 -4.91
C GLY A 115 -0.72 15.41 -5.37
N SER A 116 -0.27 16.59 -4.96
CA SER A 116 -0.77 17.89 -5.44
C SER A 116 0.18 18.58 -6.42
N THR A 117 1.49 18.34 -6.33
CA THR A 117 2.49 19.11 -7.09
C THR A 117 3.70 18.31 -7.57
N TRP A 118 3.89 17.06 -7.12
CA TRP A 118 5.11 16.30 -7.36
C TRP A 118 4.83 14.88 -7.89
N PRO A 119 4.90 14.65 -9.21
CA PRO A 119 4.60 13.34 -9.79
C PRO A 119 5.55 12.24 -9.32
N GLY A 120 6.84 12.54 -9.14
CA GLY A 120 7.81 11.57 -8.59
C GLY A 120 7.44 11.09 -7.18
N GLY A 121 7.00 11.99 -6.31
CA GLY A 121 6.54 11.65 -4.96
C GLY A 121 5.24 10.87 -4.95
N PHE A 122 4.30 11.20 -5.84
CA PHE A 122 3.11 10.38 -6.06
C PHE A 122 3.47 8.96 -6.50
N ILE A 123 4.33 8.83 -7.52
CA ILE A 123 4.81 7.54 -8.04
C ILE A 123 5.50 6.74 -6.95
N ALA A 124 6.24 7.37 -6.03
CA ALA A 124 6.89 6.68 -4.92
C ALA A 124 5.87 5.95 -4.01
N HIS A 125 4.79 6.61 -3.60
CA HIS A 125 3.75 5.97 -2.78
C HIS A 125 2.92 4.94 -3.58
N HIS A 126 2.60 5.26 -4.83
CA HIS A 126 1.89 4.37 -5.75
C HIS A 126 2.67 3.07 -5.96
N TYR A 127 3.98 3.18 -6.24
CA TYR A 127 4.91 2.08 -6.35
C TYR A 127 4.92 1.22 -5.08
N THR A 128 5.17 1.83 -3.92
CA THR A 128 5.32 1.09 -2.66
C THR A 128 4.06 0.31 -2.29
N ARG A 129 2.88 0.87 -2.52
CA ARG A 129 1.60 0.21 -2.22
C ARG A 129 1.28 -0.87 -3.24
N TYR A 130 1.04 -0.51 -4.50
CA TYR A 130 0.47 -1.44 -5.48
C TYR A 130 1.40 -2.60 -5.86
N LEU A 131 2.72 -2.36 -5.96
CA LEU A 131 3.65 -3.46 -6.26
C LEU A 131 3.85 -4.38 -5.05
N GLY A 132 3.70 -3.85 -3.83
CA GLY A 132 3.63 -4.64 -2.61
C GLY A 132 2.40 -5.56 -2.60
N ASP A 133 1.22 -5.03 -2.91
CA ASP A 133 -0.03 -5.79 -2.95
C ASP A 133 0.01 -6.91 -4.01
N LEU A 134 0.53 -6.63 -5.20
CA LEU A 134 0.73 -7.60 -6.29
C LEU A 134 1.86 -8.61 -6.03
N SER A 135 2.57 -8.50 -4.90
CA SER A 135 3.65 -9.42 -4.51
C SER A 135 3.24 -10.27 -3.32
N GLY A 136 3.08 -9.66 -2.15
CA GLY A 136 2.74 -10.37 -0.90
C GLY A 136 1.23 -10.41 -0.61
N GLY A 137 0.46 -9.46 -1.14
CA GLY A 137 -0.97 -9.30 -0.83
C GLY A 137 -1.81 -10.53 -1.15
N ILE A 138 -1.54 -11.20 -2.28
CA ILE A 138 -2.24 -12.42 -2.69
C ILE A 138 -2.08 -13.54 -1.64
N PHE A 139 -0.88 -13.67 -1.06
CA PHE A 139 -0.65 -14.64 0.01
C PHE A 139 -1.39 -14.25 1.29
N ILE A 140 -1.32 -12.97 1.68
CA ILE A 140 -2.00 -12.44 2.87
C ILE A 140 -3.51 -12.69 2.77
N GLY A 141 -4.15 -12.35 1.64
CA GLY A 141 -5.57 -12.57 1.42
C GLY A 141 -5.98 -14.04 1.61
N ARG A 142 -5.22 -14.99 1.05
CA ARG A 142 -5.48 -16.44 1.24
C ARG A 142 -5.34 -16.88 2.69
N VAL A 143 -4.39 -16.33 3.45
CA VAL A 143 -4.24 -16.64 4.88
C VAL A 143 -5.45 -16.10 5.66
N MET A 144 -5.86 -14.86 5.40
CA MET A 144 -7.01 -14.24 6.09
C MET A 144 -8.32 -14.98 5.78
N GLN A 145 -8.56 -15.37 4.52
CA GLN A 145 -9.72 -16.18 4.13
C GLN A 145 -9.81 -17.48 4.94
N ARG A 146 -8.74 -18.27 4.95
CA ARG A 146 -8.72 -19.55 5.68
C ARG A 146 -8.90 -19.36 7.18
N ARG A 147 -8.28 -18.31 7.73
CA ARG A 147 -8.22 -18.10 9.18
C ARG A 147 -9.55 -17.65 9.76
N PHE A 148 -10.27 -16.77 9.04
CA PHE A 148 -11.53 -16.19 9.51
C PHE A 148 -12.76 -16.77 8.83
N GLY A 149 -12.59 -17.77 7.95
CA GLY A 149 -13.70 -18.45 7.28
C GLY A 149 -14.42 -17.56 6.27
N PHE A 150 -13.71 -16.65 5.60
CA PHE A 150 -14.30 -15.79 4.58
C PHE A 150 -14.46 -16.55 3.26
N GLU A 151 -15.70 -16.65 2.78
CA GLU A 151 -16.00 -17.35 1.53
C GLU A 151 -15.74 -16.48 0.29
N THR A 152 -16.11 -15.19 0.35
CA THR A 152 -16.00 -14.24 -0.78
C THR A 152 -15.62 -12.82 -0.35
N ASN A 153 -16.26 -12.29 0.69
CA ASN A 153 -16.05 -10.90 1.16
C ASN A 153 -15.08 -10.80 2.35
N GLY A 154 -14.54 -9.60 2.59
CA GLY A 154 -13.61 -9.31 3.68
C GLY A 154 -12.14 -9.41 3.29
N VAL A 155 -11.84 -9.76 2.04
CA VAL A 155 -10.47 -9.81 1.46
C VAL A 155 -10.42 -9.32 0.01
N GLY A 156 -11.49 -8.68 -0.48
CA GLY A 156 -11.59 -8.12 -1.82
C GLY A 156 -10.42 -7.20 -2.16
N PHE A 157 -9.89 -6.48 -1.18
CA PHE A 157 -8.67 -5.68 -1.31
C PHE A 157 -7.50 -6.42 -1.98
N TYR A 158 -7.33 -7.72 -1.68
CA TYR A 158 -6.22 -8.54 -2.17
C TYR A 158 -6.50 -9.19 -3.54
N ILE A 159 -7.68 -8.97 -4.12
CA ILE A 159 -8.12 -9.59 -5.38
C ILE A 159 -7.99 -8.56 -6.52
N PHE A 160 -7.23 -8.92 -7.56
CA PHE A 160 -6.99 -8.08 -8.74
C PHE A 160 -7.54 -8.76 -9.99
N ASP A 161 -8.86 -8.84 -10.12
CA ASP A 161 -9.52 -9.62 -11.19
C ASP A 161 -9.19 -9.12 -12.62
N ASP A 162 -8.88 -7.83 -12.77
CA ASP A 162 -8.47 -7.25 -14.06
C ASP A 162 -6.97 -7.42 -14.38
N ILE A 163 -6.21 -8.11 -13.51
CA ILE A 163 -4.78 -8.39 -13.69
C ILE A 163 -4.56 -9.91 -13.70
N ALA A 164 -4.61 -10.49 -14.90
CA ALA A 164 -4.42 -11.93 -15.09
C ALA A 164 -3.00 -12.42 -14.72
N ASP A 165 -1.97 -11.63 -15.02
CA ASP A 165 -0.57 -11.94 -14.68
C ASP A 165 0.06 -10.80 -13.87
N PRO A 166 0.07 -10.91 -12.53
CA PRO A 166 0.72 -9.93 -11.65
C PRO A 166 2.21 -9.75 -11.92
N ARG A 167 2.92 -10.76 -12.42
CA ARG A 167 4.35 -10.65 -12.73
C ARG A 167 4.54 -9.77 -13.96
N ALA A 168 3.84 -10.09 -15.04
CA ALA A 168 3.90 -9.30 -16.27
C ALA A 168 3.48 -7.84 -16.04
N PHE A 169 2.44 -7.60 -15.22
CA PHE A 169 2.03 -6.25 -14.85
C PHE A 169 3.14 -5.48 -14.13
N LYS A 170 3.81 -6.11 -13.15
CA LYS A 170 4.92 -5.48 -12.43
C LYS A 170 6.12 -5.22 -13.33
N ASP A 171 6.37 -6.07 -14.34
CA ASP A 171 7.45 -5.85 -15.31
C ASP A 171 7.17 -4.62 -16.17
N VAL A 172 5.94 -4.46 -16.68
CA VAL A 172 5.51 -3.23 -17.39
C VAL A 172 5.63 -1.99 -16.50
N TYR A 173 5.21 -2.07 -15.23
CA TYR A 173 5.35 -0.95 -14.30
C TYR A 173 6.83 -0.53 -14.13
N ARG A 174 7.76 -1.50 -14.07
CA ARG A 174 9.19 -1.23 -13.97
C ARG A 174 9.74 -0.61 -15.24
N GLU A 175 9.33 -1.09 -16.41
CA GLU A 175 9.67 -0.48 -17.69
C GLU A 175 9.21 0.98 -17.77
N GLN A 176 8.03 1.31 -17.25
CA GLN A 176 7.54 2.69 -17.15
C GLN A 176 8.43 3.54 -16.23
N LEU A 177 8.84 3.03 -15.07
CA LEU A 177 9.79 3.72 -14.17
C LEU A 177 11.13 4.00 -14.87
N ASP A 178 11.60 3.07 -15.69
CA ASP A 178 12.87 3.17 -16.41
C ASP A 178 12.78 4.11 -17.63
N ALA A 179 11.59 4.30 -18.18
CA ALA A 179 11.34 5.18 -19.33
C ALA A 179 11.22 6.67 -18.95
N VAL A 180 10.92 6.99 -17.70
CA VAL A 180 10.85 8.39 -17.25
C VAL A 180 12.26 9.00 -17.26
N PRO A 181 12.47 10.18 -17.86
CA PRO A 181 13.79 10.81 -17.98
C PRO A 181 14.19 11.50 -16.66
N TRP A 182 14.39 10.73 -15.60
CA TRP A 182 14.77 11.26 -14.30
C TRP A 182 16.14 11.92 -14.33
N GLY A 183 16.24 13.15 -13.81
CA GLY A 183 17.54 13.73 -13.42
C GLY A 183 18.06 13.06 -12.14
N ASP A 184 19.38 13.03 -11.95
CA ASP A 184 19.99 12.32 -10.81
C ASP A 184 19.44 12.78 -9.44
N GLU A 185 19.28 14.09 -9.25
CA GLU A 185 18.67 14.65 -8.02
C GLU A 185 17.23 14.15 -7.80
N GLU A 186 16.45 14.05 -8.87
CA GLU A 186 15.06 13.57 -8.79
C GLU A 186 15.01 12.06 -8.52
N ARG A 187 15.96 11.27 -9.06
CA ARG A 187 16.08 9.83 -8.73
C ARG A 187 16.31 9.64 -7.24
N ASP A 188 17.26 10.38 -6.67
CA ASP A 188 17.57 10.30 -5.24
C ASP A 188 16.36 10.72 -4.40
N ARG A 189 15.70 11.82 -4.78
CA ARG A 189 14.51 12.31 -4.08
C ARG A 189 13.34 11.32 -4.11
N VAL A 190 13.10 10.64 -5.24
CA VAL A 190 12.07 9.59 -5.35
C VAL A 190 12.44 8.35 -4.54
N VAL A 191 13.73 7.95 -4.53
CA VAL A 191 14.21 6.85 -3.68
C VAL A 191 13.97 7.17 -2.20
N GLU A 192 14.29 8.39 -1.76
CA GLU A 192 14.04 8.84 -0.38
C GLU A 192 12.54 8.80 -0.04
N GLU A 193 11.66 9.19 -0.97
CA GLU A 193 10.22 9.13 -0.74
C GLU A 193 9.68 7.71 -0.70
N VAL A 194 10.24 6.78 -1.49
CA VAL A 194 9.92 5.35 -1.38
C VAL A 194 10.33 4.82 0.00
N LEU A 195 11.52 5.17 0.49
CA LEU A 195 11.96 4.80 1.84
C LEU A 195 11.05 5.37 2.92
N ARG A 196 10.59 6.62 2.76
CA ARG A 196 9.61 7.24 3.66
C ARG A 196 8.25 6.53 3.61
N ALA A 197 7.79 6.10 2.44
CA ALA A 197 6.58 5.30 2.29
C ALA A 197 6.68 3.96 3.07
N TYR A 198 7.83 3.28 3.00
CA TYR A 198 8.09 2.10 3.81
C TYR A 198 8.14 2.41 5.31
N GLN A 199 8.76 3.52 5.71
CA GLN A 199 8.77 3.98 7.10
C GLN A 199 7.35 4.16 7.63
N PHE A 200 6.43 4.78 6.87
CA PHE A 200 5.03 4.89 7.27
C PHE A 200 4.35 3.53 7.45
N ASN A 201 4.60 2.56 6.55
CA ASN A 201 4.05 1.21 6.71
C ASN A 201 4.57 0.54 8.00
N THR A 202 5.87 0.67 8.29
CA THR A 202 6.49 0.16 9.52
C THR A 202 5.88 0.80 10.76
N GLU A 203 5.85 2.14 10.83
CA GLU A 203 5.27 2.88 11.94
C GLU A 203 3.77 2.56 12.14
N LEU A 204 3.04 2.32 11.04
CA LEU A 204 1.63 1.92 11.08
C LEU A 204 1.46 0.56 11.75
N PHE A 205 2.27 -0.43 11.37
CA PHE A 205 2.21 -1.75 12.00
C PHE A 205 2.58 -1.68 13.48
N GLN A 206 3.53 -0.82 13.86
CA GLN A 206 3.85 -0.58 15.26
C GLN A 206 2.71 0.11 16.02
N ASP A 207 1.99 1.06 15.40
CA ASP A 207 0.80 1.69 16.00
C ASP A 207 -0.33 0.68 16.19
N LEU A 208 -0.55 -0.20 15.21
CA LEU A 208 -1.53 -1.29 15.29
C LEU A 208 -1.18 -2.28 16.41
N GLU A 209 0.10 -2.67 16.54
CA GLU A 209 0.57 -3.51 17.65
C GLU A 209 0.31 -2.87 19.01
N ARG A 210 0.64 -1.57 19.16
CA ARG A 210 0.38 -0.82 20.39
C ARG A 210 -1.11 -0.75 20.71
N ALA A 211 -1.95 -0.54 19.71
CA ALA A 211 -3.40 -0.50 19.88
C ALA A 211 -3.95 -1.87 20.33
N ARG A 212 -3.49 -2.96 19.71
CA ARG A 212 -3.84 -4.33 20.09
C ARG A 212 -3.48 -4.65 21.55
N VAL A 213 -2.24 -4.37 21.95
CA VAL A 213 -1.78 -4.62 23.33
C VAL A 213 -2.61 -3.83 24.33
N ARG A 214 -2.93 -2.56 24.05
CA ARG A 214 -3.81 -1.75 24.93
C ARG A 214 -5.21 -2.34 25.06
N ALA A 215 -5.79 -2.83 23.97
CA ALA A 215 -7.11 -3.45 23.98
C ALA A 215 -7.14 -4.78 24.75
N SER A 216 -6.04 -5.55 24.75
CA SER A 216 -5.95 -6.82 25.49
C SER A 216 -5.81 -6.67 27.01
N VAL A 217 -5.46 -5.48 27.49
CA VAL A 217 -5.22 -5.18 28.93
C VAL A 217 -6.40 -4.41 29.55
N ALA A 218 -7.30 -3.88 28.72
CA ALA A 218 -8.51 -3.16 29.13
C ALA A 218 -9.68 -4.13 29.39
#